data_AF-A0A2V5IKE5-F1
#
_entry.id   AF-A0A2V5IKE5-F1
#
_cell.length_a   1.000
_cell.length_b   1.000
_cell.length_c   1.000
_cell.angle_alpha   90.00
_cell.angle_beta   90.00
_cell.angle_gamma   90.00
#
_symmetry.space_group_name_H-M   'P 1'
#
loop_
_entity.id
_entity.type
_entity.pdbx_description
1 polymer ?
#
loop_
_entity_poly.entity_id
_entity_poly.type
_entity_poly.pdbx_seq_one_letter_code
_entity_poly.pdbx_strand_id
1 'polypeptide(L)'
;AGLAYDVPTRYSLSTDYTSDNHTLADHMWDSLSLDSMVIAPTIEWAEAMGLPDSWDFPWDPTRKIYFVKVYHQLHCLKNIRRAFKQLLSGEASPISFGHVEHCLDTLRQDLMCRAEDTPMPSLQLVNGAGEGQIRQCKNFEKLVAWTKHPDRDACYRRLSDYRPPSRSIDRYAFCAPDSEHFATMTRYFEYYGYPDVIED
;
A
#
# COMPACT_ATOMS: atom_id res chain seq x y z
N ALA A 1 3.33 14.04 1.88
CA ALA A 1 1.94 14.35 2.27
C ALA A 1 1.82 15.37 3.41
N GLY A 2 2.69 15.37 4.45
CA GLY A 2 2.64 16.40 5.50
C GLY A 2 1.35 16.43 6.34
N LEU A 3 0.58 15.34 6.33
CA LEU A 3 -0.72 15.26 7.01
C LEU A 3 -0.55 15.29 8.53
N ALA A 4 -1.45 16.00 9.21
CA ALA A 4 -1.53 16.02 10.67
C ALA A 4 -2.15 14.72 11.22
N TYR A 5 -1.89 14.45 12.49
CA TYR A 5 -2.60 13.44 13.27
C TYR A 5 -3.84 14.10 13.88
N ASP A 6 -4.91 14.16 13.10
CA ASP A 6 -6.12 14.95 13.39
C ASP A 6 -7.42 14.11 13.35
N VAL A 7 -7.32 12.80 13.13
CA VAL A 7 -8.47 11.89 13.11
C VAL A 7 -8.51 11.09 14.40
N PRO A 8 -9.49 11.34 15.31
CA PRO A 8 -9.66 10.51 16.49
C PRO A 8 -10.17 9.12 16.07
N THR A 9 -9.40 8.08 16.39
CA THR A 9 -9.73 6.69 16.09
C THR A 9 -9.70 5.87 17.37
N ARG A 10 -10.79 5.15 17.66
CA ARG A 10 -10.83 4.18 18.76
C ARG A 10 -10.13 2.90 18.34
N TYR A 11 -9.09 2.49 19.04
CA TYR A 11 -8.45 1.20 18.83
C TYR A 11 -9.28 0.09 19.48
N SER A 12 -9.41 -1.03 18.76
CA SER A 12 -10.15 -2.22 19.16
C SER A 12 -9.31 -3.45 18.82
N LEU A 13 -9.23 -4.41 19.73
CA LEU A 13 -8.57 -5.70 19.55
C LEU A 13 -9.37 -6.64 18.64
N SER A 14 -10.68 -6.39 18.52
CA SER A 14 -11.57 -7.14 17.62
C SER A 14 -12.20 -6.19 16.61
N THR A 15 -12.01 -6.50 15.33
CA THR A 15 -12.61 -5.80 14.19
C THR A 15 -13.03 -6.84 13.15
N ASP A 16 -13.70 -6.40 12.08
CA ASP A 16 -14.07 -7.32 10.98
C ASP A 16 -12.84 -7.99 10.33
N TYR A 17 -11.65 -7.39 10.43
CA TYR A 17 -10.38 -7.98 9.97
C TYR A 17 -9.95 -9.23 10.75
N THR A 18 -10.52 -9.46 11.94
CA THR A 18 -10.26 -10.60 12.84
C THR A 18 -11.52 -11.41 13.12
N SER A 19 -12.56 -11.26 12.30
CA SER A 19 -13.84 -11.96 12.46
C SER A 19 -13.70 -13.49 12.38
N ASP A 20 -14.42 -14.21 13.24
CA ASP A 20 -14.54 -15.69 13.20
C ASP A 20 -15.18 -16.18 11.89
N ASN A 21 -16.01 -15.33 11.26
CA ASN A 21 -16.40 -15.53 9.87
C ASN A 21 -15.21 -15.19 8.97
N HIS A 22 -14.43 -16.22 8.59
CA HIS A 22 -13.22 -16.07 7.77
C HIS A 22 -13.50 -15.47 6.39
N THR A 23 -14.68 -15.70 5.81
CA THR A 23 -15.08 -15.07 4.54
C THR A 23 -15.17 -13.56 4.67
N LEU A 24 -15.75 -13.07 5.77
CA LEU A 24 -15.78 -11.64 6.07
C LEU A 24 -14.36 -11.11 6.29
N ALA A 25 -13.57 -11.77 7.13
CA ALA A 25 -12.20 -11.33 7.40
C ALA A 25 -11.37 -11.26 6.11
N ASP A 26 -11.42 -12.29 5.27
CA ASP A 26 -10.74 -12.31 3.96
C ASP A 26 -11.18 -11.15 3.07
N HIS A 27 -12.49 -10.94 2.92
CA HIS A 27 -13.01 -9.80 2.18
C HIS A 27 -12.49 -8.46 2.71
N MET A 28 -12.45 -8.26 4.04
CA MET A 28 -11.91 -7.03 4.62
C MET A 28 -10.43 -6.84 4.26
N TRP A 29 -9.61 -7.88 4.36
CA TRP A 29 -8.20 -7.83 3.98
C TRP A 29 -8.00 -7.60 2.47
N ASP A 30 -8.80 -8.23 1.63
CA ASP A 30 -8.73 -8.08 0.17
C ASP A 30 -9.15 -6.68 -0.26
N SER A 31 -10.15 -6.10 0.40
CA SER A 31 -10.65 -4.73 0.14
C SER A 31 -9.65 -3.61 0.45
N LEU A 32 -8.54 -3.90 1.14
CA LEU A 32 -7.45 -2.95 1.34
C LEU A 32 -6.75 -2.65 0.00
N SER A 33 -7.21 -1.61 -0.68
CA SER A 33 -6.61 -1.16 -1.95
C SER A 33 -5.18 -0.68 -1.77
N LEU A 34 -4.31 -1.17 -2.64
CA LEU A 34 -2.90 -0.78 -2.73
C LEU A 34 -2.61 0.07 -3.98
N ASP A 35 -3.63 0.58 -4.66
CA ASP A 35 -3.49 1.33 -5.93
C ASP A 35 -2.92 2.74 -5.74
N SER A 36 -2.87 3.21 -4.49
CA SER A 36 -2.26 4.49 -4.11
C SER A 36 -0.81 4.34 -3.65
N MET A 37 -0.20 3.18 -3.93
CA MET A 37 1.15 2.83 -3.48
C MET A 37 2.26 3.63 -4.15
N VAL A 38 2.07 4.10 -5.39
CA VAL A 38 3.14 4.74 -6.17
C VAL A 38 2.71 6.15 -6.56
N ILE A 39 3.63 7.10 -6.40
CA ILE A 39 3.54 8.46 -6.95
C ILE A 39 4.64 8.70 -7.98
N ALA A 40 4.41 9.61 -8.92
CA ALA A 40 5.34 10.04 -9.96
C ALA A 40 5.54 11.57 -9.97
N PRO A 41 6.13 12.17 -8.91
CA PRO A 41 6.45 13.59 -8.90
C PRO A 41 7.56 13.94 -9.91
N THR A 42 7.72 15.23 -10.21
CA THR A 42 8.86 15.72 -11.00
C THR A 42 10.18 15.51 -10.26
N ILE A 43 11.28 15.41 -11.03
CA ILE A 43 12.63 15.32 -10.48
C ILE A 43 12.92 16.53 -9.58
N GLU A 44 12.57 17.76 -9.99
CA GLU A 44 12.84 18.95 -9.17
C GLU A 44 12.11 18.90 -7.82
N TRP A 45 10.87 18.39 -7.79
CA TRP A 45 10.15 18.22 -6.54
C TRP A 45 10.82 17.18 -5.64
N ALA A 46 11.27 16.07 -6.21
CA ALA A 46 11.93 15.01 -5.44
C ALA A 46 13.25 15.51 -4.82
N GLU A 47 14.05 16.23 -5.59
CA GLU A 47 15.29 16.87 -5.13
C GLU A 47 15.03 17.92 -4.04
N ALA A 48 14.02 18.78 -4.22
CA ALA A 48 13.63 19.77 -3.22
C ALA A 48 13.17 19.14 -1.89
N MET A 49 12.62 17.93 -1.95
CA MET A 49 12.24 17.14 -0.78
C MET A 49 13.40 16.33 -0.19
N GLY A 50 14.59 16.37 -0.79
CA GLY A 50 15.77 15.60 -0.37
C GLY A 50 15.60 14.10 -0.58
N LEU A 51 14.75 13.69 -1.54
CA LEU A 51 14.57 12.27 -1.86
C LEU A 51 15.74 11.75 -2.69
N PRO A 52 16.22 10.52 -2.44
CA PRO A 52 17.20 9.89 -3.32
C PRO A 52 16.60 9.62 -4.72
N ASP A 53 17.48 9.39 -5.70
CA ASP A 53 17.05 8.99 -7.04
C ASP A 53 16.26 7.67 -7.02
N SER A 54 15.43 7.49 -8.05
CA SER A 54 14.55 6.33 -8.21
C SER A 54 14.37 5.97 -9.69
N TRP A 55 13.56 4.95 -9.94
CA TRP A 55 13.22 4.48 -11.28
C TRP A 55 12.43 5.54 -12.05
N ASP A 56 12.65 5.60 -13.36
CA ASP A 56 11.92 6.49 -14.25
C ASP A 56 10.43 6.15 -14.28
N PHE A 57 9.61 7.19 -14.36
CA PHE A 57 8.19 7.01 -14.62
C PHE A 57 7.97 6.68 -16.10
N PRO A 58 7.23 5.60 -16.45
CA PRO A 58 7.15 5.14 -17.85
C PRO A 58 6.60 6.14 -18.86
N TRP A 59 5.80 7.12 -18.41
CA TRP A 59 5.10 8.05 -19.30
C TRP A 59 5.75 9.43 -19.41
N ASP A 60 6.73 9.74 -18.55
CA ASP A 60 7.39 11.03 -18.52
C ASP A 60 8.80 10.91 -17.91
N PRO A 61 9.87 11.12 -18.71
CA PRO A 61 11.25 10.99 -18.25
C PRO A 61 11.67 12.10 -17.28
N THR A 62 10.87 13.16 -17.11
CA THR A 62 11.11 14.22 -16.13
C THR A 62 10.57 13.89 -14.73
N ARG A 63 9.99 12.69 -14.58
CA ARG A 63 9.37 12.20 -13.34
C ARG A 63 9.96 10.86 -12.92
N LYS A 64 9.94 10.60 -11.61
CA LYS A 64 10.46 9.37 -11.00
C LYS A 64 9.39 8.73 -10.13
N ILE A 65 9.36 7.41 -10.06
CA ILE A 65 8.39 6.69 -9.22
C ILE A 65 8.88 6.57 -7.78
N TYR A 66 8.00 6.80 -6.81
CA TYR A 66 8.29 6.61 -5.39
C TYR A 66 7.16 5.83 -4.71
N PHE A 67 7.54 4.89 -3.84
CA PHE A 67 6.60 4.13 -3.02
C PHE A 67 6.18 4.93 -1.80
N VAL A 68 4.87 5.03 -1.58
CA VAL A 68 4.28 5.60 -0.39
C VAL A 68 4.32 4.56 0.73
N LYS A 69 5.10 4.87 1.77
CA LYS A 69 5.52 3.93 2.82
C LYS A 69 4.38 3.09 3.40
N VAL A 70 3.24 3.68 3.75
CA VAL A 70 2.12 2.96 4.39
C VAL A 70 1.53 1.87 3.49
N TYR A 71 1.48 2.07 2.17
CA TYR A 71 0.99 1.05 1.25
C TYR A 71 1.98 -0.10 1.11
N HIS A 72 3.30 0.17 1.17
CA HIS A 72 4.30 -0.89 1.25
C HIS A 72 4.18 -1.69 2.55
N GLN A 73 3.88 -1.02 3.67
CA GLN A 73 3.62 -1.70 4.95
C GLN A 73 2.37 -2.58 4.90
N LEU A 74 1.27 -2.06 4.33
CA LEU A 74 0.05 -2.85 4.14
C LEU A 74 0.29 -4.03 3.19
N HIS A 75 1.07 -3.86 2.13
CA HIS A 75 1.49 -4.97 1.25
C HIS A 75 2.25 -6.05 2.02
N CYS A 76 3.26 -5.66 2.82
CA CYS A 76 4.00 -6.58 3.68
C CYS A 76 3.07 -7.32 4.66
N LEU A 77 2.13 -6.61 5.28
CA LEU A 77 1.18 -7.17 6.23
C LEU A 77 0.23 -8.19 5.56
N LYS A 78 -0.29 -7.88 4.36
CA LYS A 78 -1.11 -8.81 3.56
C LYS A 78 -0.32 -10.08 3.21
N ASN A 79 0.95 -9.95 2.80
CA ASN A 79 1.82 -11.09 2.50
C ASN A 79 2.09 -11.98 3.71
N ILE A 80 2.39 -11.39 4.87
CA ILE A 80 2.62 -12.13 6.12
C ILE A 80 1.36 -12.92 6.51
N ARG A 81 0.19 -12.24 6.50
CA ARG A 81 -1.08 -12.89 6.78
C ARG A 81 -1.34 -14.06 5.84
N ARG A 82 -1.13 -13.88 4.54
CA ARG A 82 -1.34 -14.92 3.53
C ARG A 82 -0.41 -16.11 3.74
N ALA A 83 0.88 -15.87 3.94
CA ALA A 83 1.84 -16.92 4.22
C ALA A 83 1.47 -17.72 5.48
N PHE A 84 0.99 -17.04 6.53
CA PHE A 84 0.51 -17.69 7.75
C PHE A 84 -0.73 -18.56 7.52
N LYS A 85 -1.74 -18.05 6.80
CA LYS A 85 -2.93 -18.84 6.45
C LYS A 85 -2.59 -20.09 5.65
N GLN A 86 -1.68 -19.98 4.67
CA GLN A 86 -1.26 -21.10 3.83
C GLN A 86 -0.48 -22.16 4.61
N LEU A 87 0.37 -21.72 5.54
CA LEU A 87 1.05 -22.62 6.46
C LEU A 87 0.04 -23.42 7.31
N LEU A 88 -1.02 -22.77 7.80
CA LEU A 88 -2.06 -23.43 8.59
C LEU A 88 -2.95 -24.38 7.78
N SER A 89 -3.23 -24.07 6.50
CA SER A 89 -4.02 -24.94 5.63
C SER A 89 -3.23 -26.09 5.02
N GLY A 90 -1.89 -26.09 5.15
CA GLY A 90 -1.00 -27.05 4.50
C GLY A 90 -0.85 -26.83 2.99
N GLU A 91 -1.31 -25.68 2.48
CA GLU A 91 -1.16 -25.31 1.07
C GLU A 91 0.26 -24.81 0.78
N ALA A 92 0.73 -25.06 -0.44
CA ALA A 92 1.97 -24.47 -0.90
C ALA A 92 1.85 -22.93 -0.97
N SER A 93 2.70 -22.21 -0.24
CA SER A 93 2.74 -20.76 -0.33
C SER A 93 3.51 -20.34 -1.58
N PRO A 94 2.93 -19.50 -2.47
CA PRO A 94 3.69 -18.86 -3.54
C PRO A 94 4.58 -17.74 -3.03
N ILE A 95 4.43 -17.34 -1.75
CA ILE A 95 5.27 -16.34 -1.10
C ILE A 95 6.49 -17.08 -0.53
N SER A 96 7.67 -16.77 -1.03
CA SER A 96 8.89 -17.38 -0.53
C SER A 96 9.15 -16.94 0.91
N PHE A 97 9.76 -17.83 1.70
CA PHE A 97 10.18 -17.51 3.07
C PHE A 97 11.05 -16.24 3.11
N GLY A 98 11.97 -16.07 2.16
CA GLY A 98 12.79 -14.86 2.06
C GLY A 98 11.98 -13.57 1.85
N HIS A 99 10.84 -13.64 1.15
CA HIS A 99 9.95 -12.49 1.01
C HIS A 99 9.24 -12.17 2.33
N VAL A 100 8.81 -13.19 3.09
CA VAL A 100 8.20 -13.00 4.43
C VAL A 100 9.19 -12.37 5.40
N GLU A 101 10.44 -12.86 5.45
CA GLU A 101 11.51 -12.30 6.28
C GLU A 101 11.80 -10.83 5.93
N HIS A 102 11.86 -10.50 4.63
CA HIS A 102 12.00 -9.12 4.17
C HIS A 102 10.83 -8.23 4.60
N CYS A 103 9.60 -8.74 4.54
CA CYS A 103 8.42 -8.02 5.01
C CYS A 103 8.48 -7.75 6.51
N LEU A 104 8.86 -8.76 7.31
CA LEU A 104 9.02 -8.64 8.76
C LEU A 104 10.09 -7.61 9.13
N ASP A 105 11.26 -7.66 8.49
CA ASP A 105 12.33 -6.69 8.76
C ASP A 105 11.94 -5.27 8.30
N THR A 106 11.25 -5.14 7.16
CA THR A 106 10.77 -3.83 6.70
C THR A 106 9.79 -3.19 7.70
N LEU A 107 8.87 -3.98 8.26
CA LEU A 107 7.95 -3.51 9.29
C LEU A 107 8.68 -3.17 10.59
N ARG A 108 9.64 -4.01 11.01
CA ARG A 108 10.49 -3.74 12.18
C ARG A 108 11.25 -2.42 12.04
N GLN A 109 11.92 -2.20 10.90
CA GLN A 109 12.65 -0.96 10.62
C GLN A 109 11.73 0.27 10.68
N ASP A 110 10.52 0.18 10.13
CA ASP A 110 9.59 1.30 10.17
C ASP A 110 9.09 1.61 11.59
N LEU A 111 8.73 0.58 12.35
CA LEU A 111 8.32 0.73 13.74
C LEU A 111 9.42 1.39 14.58
N MET A 112 10.67 0.98 14.39
CA MET A 112 11.82 1.58 15.08
C MET A 112 12.14 3.00 14.59
N CYS A 113 11.94 3.29 13.31
CA CYS A 113 12.14 4.62 12.75
C CYS A 113 11.11 5.63 13.26
N ARG A 114 9.84 5.19 13.38
CA ARG A 114 8.76 6.02 13.90
C ARG A 114 8.79 6.13 15.43
N ALA A 115 9.27 5.10 16.12
CA ALA A 115 9.43 5.04 17.57
C ALA A 115 8.26 5.65 18.35
N GLU A 116 7.04 5.21 18.03
CA GLU A 116 5.82 5.73 18.64
C GLU A 116 5.81 5.46 20.15
N ASP A 117 5.81 6.52 20.96
CA ASP A 117 6.07 6.50 22.41
C ASP A 117 4.81 6.65 23.28
N THR A 118 3.63 6.77 22.67
CA THR A 118 2.38 6.93 23.42
C THR A 118 2.08 5.69 24.28
N PRO A 119 1.92 5.83 25.60
CA PRO A 119 1.58 4.73 26.50
C PRO A 119 0.22 4.11 26.15
N MET A 120 0.13 2.77 26.27
CA MET A 120 -1.11 2.03 26.07
C MET A 120 -1.68 1.57 27.40
N PRO A 121 -2.99 1.75 27.67
CA PRO A 121 -3.64 1.16 28.83
C PRO A 121 -3.65 -0.38 28.70
N SER A 122 -3.56 -1.10 29.82
CA SER A 122 -3.60 -2.57 29.84
C SER A 122 -4.61 -3.11 30.86
N LEU A 123 -5.72 -2.39 31.05
CA LEU A 123 -6.68 -2.71 32.11
C LEU A 123 -7.55 -3.91 31.69
N GLN A 124 -7.72 -4.87 32.61
CA GLN A 124 -8.78 -5.89 32.64
C GLN A 124 -8.73 -7.04 31.61
N LEU A 125 -7.92 -6.98 30.54
CA LEU A 125 -7.80 -8.05 29.54
C LEU A 125 -6.36 -8.57 29.43
N VAL A 126 -6.19 -9.91 29.46
CA VAL A 126 -4.92 -10.55 29.08
C VAL A 126 -4.66 -10.22 27.60
N ASN A 127 -3.47 -9.70 27.29
CA ASN A 127 -3.10 -9.20 25.95
C ASN A 127 -3.96 -8.03 25.45
N GLY A 128 -4.61 -7.27 26.35
CA GLY A 128 -5.53 -6.21 25.97
C GLY A 128 -4.95 -4.80 25.84
N ALA A 129 -3.67 -4.68 25.54
CA ALA A 129 -3.00 -3.38 25.50
C ALA A 129 -3.63 -2.46 24.43
N GLY A 130 -4.05 -1.26 24.82
CA GLY A 130 -4.60 -0.25 23.92
C GLY A 130 -6.10 -0.35 23.65
N GLU A 131 -6.80 -1.37 24.18
CA GLU A 131 -8.24 -1.55 23.97
C GLU A 131 -9.03 -0.31 24.39
N GLY A 132 -9.89 0.18 23.48
CA GLY A 132 -10.72 1.35 23.69
C GLY A 132 -9.98 2.69 23.75
N GLN A 133 -8.65 2.71 23.61
CA GLN A 133 -7.87 3.94 23.59
C GLN A 133 -8.20 4.76 22.33
N ILE A 134 -8.41 6.07 22.50
CA ILE A 134 -8.50 6.98 21.37
C ILE A 134 -7.09 7.39 20.95
N ARG A 135 -6.78 7.18 19.67
CA ARG A 135 -5.54 7.59 19.01
C ARG A 135 -5.84 8.75 18.07
N GLN A 136 -4.86 9.64 17.90
CA GLN A 136 -4.89 10.61 16.82
C GLN A 136 -4.18 9.98 15.61
N CYS A 137 -4.91 9.80 14.52
CA CYS A 137 -4.45 9.16 13.28
C CYS A 137 -4.40 10.18 12.14
N LYS A 138 -3.59 9.88 11.11
CA LYS A 138 -3.67 10.61 9.84
C LYS A 138 -4.92 10.18 9.09
N ASN A 139 -5.59 11.12 8.44
CA ASN A 139 -6.71 10.81 7.56
C ASN A 139 -6.23 10.05 6.30
N PHE A 140 -6.73 8.84 6.11
CA PHE A 140 -6.28 7.94 5.03
C PHE A 140 -6.80 8.40 3.67
N GLU A 141 -8.01 8.97 3.63
CA GLU A 141 -8.63 9.51 2.42
C GLU A 141 -7.87 10.73 1.89
N LYS A 142 -7.39 11.61 2.78
CA LYS A 142 -6.51 12.72 2.42
C LYS A 142 -5.17 12.21 1.89
N LEU A 143 -4.66 11.08 2.39
CA LEU A 143 -3.45 10.47 1.83
C LEU A 143 -3.71 9.92 0.43
N VAL A 144 -4.81 9.19 0.22
CA VAL A 144 -5.23 8.72 -1.11
C VAL A 144 -5.32 9.89 -2.08
N ALA A 145 -6.07 10.93 -1.71
CA ALA A 145 -6.23 12.14 -2.52
C ALA A 145 -4.88 12.81 -2.83
N TRP A 146 -3.96 12.85 -1.85
CA TRP A 146 -2.61 13.37 -2.07
C TRP A 146 -1.84 12.54 -3.11
N THR A 147 -1.94 11.21 -3.07
CA THR A 147 -1.26 10.33 -4.06
C THR A 147 -1.86 10.42 -5.45
N LYS A 148 -3.16 10.70 -5.56
CA LYS A 148 -3.90 10.81 -6.82
C LYS A 148 -3.97 12.23 -7.38
N HIS A 149 -3.22 13.17 -6.80
CA HIS A 149 -3.14 14.53 -7.34
C HIS A 149 -2.44 14.51 -8.71
N PRO A 150 -2.93 15.25 -9.73
CA PRO A 150 -2.36 15.25 -11.09
C PRO A 150 -0.84 15.44 -11.15
N ASP A 151 -0.29 16.34 -10.33
CA ASP A 151 1.17 16.57 -10.25
C ASP A 151 2.02 15.36 -9.82
N ARG A 152 1.42 14.24 -9.38
CA ARG A 152 2.16 13.08 -8.89
C ARG A 152 1.45 11.74 -9.06
N ASP A 153 0.30 11.67 -9.74
CA ASP A 153 -0.36 10.38 -9.93
C ASP A 153 0.48 9.53 -10.89
N ALA A 154 0.89 8.36 -10.42
CA ALA A 154 1.67 7.43 -11.22
C ALA A 154 0.79 6.57 -12.15
N CYS A 155 -0.52 6.82 -12.25
CA CYS A 155 -1.42 5.97 -13.02
C CYS A 155 -1.38 4.50 -12.58
N TYR A 156 -1.04 4.29 -11.30
CA TYR A 156 -0.67 3.00 -10.76
C TYR A 156 -1.89 2.21 -10.28
N ARG A 157 -1.91 0.91 -10.58
CA ARG A 157 -2.73 -0.11 -9.89
C ARG A 157 -1.92 -1.34 -9.55
N ARG A 158 -2.27 -1.98 -8.44
CA ARG A 158 -1.64 -3.23 -7.99
C ARG A 158 -2.05 -4.43 -8.84
N LEU A 159 -3.19 -4.36 -9.54
CA LEU A 159 -3.79 -5.41 -10.35
C LEU A 159 -4.25 -6.62 -9.52
N SER A 160 -3.32 -7.42 -9.01
CA SER A 160 -3.63 -8.59 -8.18
C SER A 160 -2.64 -8.69 -7.03
N ASP A 161 -3.12 -8.77 -5.80
CA ASP A 161 -2.26 -9.07 -4.66
C ASP A 161 -1.72 -10.50 -4.67
N TYR A 162 -2.37 -11.36 -5.45
CA TYR A 162 -2.09 -12.77 -5.49
C TYR A 162 -1.02 -13.13 -6.51
N ARG A 163 -1.02 -12.46 -7.67
CA ARG A 163 -0.09 -12.72 -8.78
C ARG A 163 0.49 -11.41 -9.30
N PRO A 164 1.82 -11.27 -9.41
CA PRO A 164 2.39 -10.13 -10.12
C PRO A 164 1.99 -10.17 -11.61
N PRO A 165 1.81 -9.01 -12.26
CA PRO A 165 1.55 -8.98 -13.69
C PRO A 165 2.76 -9.48 -14.46
N SER A 166 2.51 -9.98 -15.68
CA SER A 166 3.56 -10.46 -16.58
C SER A 166 4.54 -9.35 -16.97
N ARG A 167 4.08 -8.10 -17.10
CA ARG A 167 4.94 -6.93 -17.38
C ARG A 167 4.80 -5.93 -16.23
N SER A 168 5.91 -5.41 -15.73
CA SER A 168 5.90 -4.39 -14.67
C SER A 168 5.16 -3.12 -15.11
N ILE A 169 5.26 -2.76 -16.39
CA ILE A 169 4.60 -1.58 -16.98
C ILE A 169 3.07 -1.66 -16.95
N ASP A 170 2.50 -2.87 -16.90
CA ASP A 170 1.05 -3.08 -16.83
C ASP A 170 0.41 -2.41 -15.61
N ARG A 171 1.19 -2.23 -14.53
CA ARG A 171 0.75 -1.52 -13.33
C ARG A 171 0.46 -0.05 -13.58
N TYR A 172 0.98 0.53 -14.65
CA TYR A 172 0.92 1.96 -14.95
C TYR A 172 -0.11 2.30 -16.05
N ALA A 173 -0.98 1.34 -16.40
CA ALA A 173 -1.97 1.43 -17.48
C ALA A 173 -3.26 2.18 -17.13
N PHE A 174 -3.27 2.98 -16.06
CA PHE A 174 -4.51 3.47 -15.44
C PHE A 174 -4.54 4.98 -15.24
N CYS A 175 -3.98 5.74 -16.18
CA CYS A 175 -4.09 7.19 -16.15
C CYS A 175 -5.57 7.59 -16.32
N ALA A 176 -6.01 8.58 -15.55
CA ALA A 176 -7.32 9.18 -15.76
C ALA A 176 -7.36 9.94 -17.09
N PRO A 177 -8.52 10.07 -17.77
CA PRO A 177 -8.62 10.76 -19.07
C PRO A 177 -8.16 12.22 -19.07
N ASP A 178 -8.17 12.87 -17.92
CA ASP A 178 -7.72 14.25 -17.69
C ASP A 178 -6.22 14.35 -17.33
N SER A 179 -5.52 13.22 -17.19
CA SER A 179 -4.08 13.19 -16.96
C SER A 179 -3.31 13.61 -18.22
N GLU A 180 -2.27 14.43 -18.04
CA GLU A 180 -1.34 14.77 -19.13
C GLU A 180 -0.62 13.55 -19.72
N HIS A 181 -0.54 12.45 -18.96
CA HIS A 181 0.11 11.21 -19.39
C HIS A 181 -0.84 10.25 -20.13
N PHE A 182 -2.14 10.54 -20.16
CA PHE A 182 -3.15 9.64 -20.71
C PHE A 182 -2.90 9.29 -22.19
N ALA A 183 -2.54 10.28 -23.01
CA ALA A 183 -2.32 10.08 -24.44
C ALA A 183 -1.08 9.19 -24.69
N THR A 184 0.02 9.44 -23.98
CA THR A 184 1.27 8.65 -24.10
C THR A 184 1.05 7.21 -23.64
N MET A 185 0.44 7.03 -22.47
CA MET A 185 0.07 5.72 -21.93
C MET A 185 -0.86 4.96 -22.89
N THR A 186 -1.93 5.60 -23.35
CA THR A 186 -2.91 4.98 -24.27
C THR A 186 -2.24 4.50 -25.55
N ARG A 187 -1.41 5.32 -26.18
CA ARG A 187 -0.67 4.95 -27.40
C ARG A 187 0.21 3.72 -27.18
N TYR A 188 0.83 3.59 -26.00
CA TYR A 188 1.62 2.40 -25.67
C TYR A 188 0.75 1.15 -25.61
N PHE A 189 -0.34 1.16 -24.84
CA PHE A 189 -1.17 -0.03 -24.67
C PHE A 189 -2.08 -0.35 -25.86
N GLU A 190 -2.41 0.62 -26.71
CA GLU A 190 -3.04 0.34 -28.01
C GLU A 190 -2.13 -0.48 -28.93
N TYR A 191 -0.81 -0.25 -28.87
CA TYR A 191 0.17 -0.98 -29.67
C TYR A 191 0.58 -2.31 -29.03
N TYR A 192 0.82 -2.33 -27.72
CA TYR A 192 1.35 -3.49 -27.00
C TYR A 192 0.28 -4.33 -26.27
N GLY A 193 -0.98 -3.92 -26.32
CA GLY A 193 -2.11 -4.55 -25.63
C GLY A 193 -2.22 -4.17 -24.16
N TYR A 194 -3.43 -3.84 -23.70
CA TYR A 194 -3.75 -3.53 -22.31
C TYR A 194 -3.61 -4.77 -21.40
N PRO A 195 -3.33 -4.58 -20.10
CA PRO A 195 -3.31 -5.69 -19.16
C PRO A 195 -4.71 -6.23 -18.85
N ASP A 196 -4.78 -7.53 -18.59
CA ASP A 196 -5.98 -8.13 -18.01
C ASP A 196 -6.16 -7.62 -16.58
N VAL A 197 -7.31 -7.02 -16.31
CA VAL A 197 -7.70 -6.62 -14.95
C VAL A 197 -8.46 -7.79 -14.34
N ILE A 198 -7.76 -8.59 -13.52
CA ILE A 198 -8.39 -9.63 -12.71
C ILE A 198 -8.77 -8.96 -11.38
N GLU A 199 -10.06 -8.73 -11.16
CA GLU A 199 -10.58 -8.35 -9.85
C GLU A 199 -10.58 -9.62 -8.99
N ASP A 200 -9.71 -9.66 -7.97
CA ASP A 200 -9.65 -10.73 -6.96
C ASP A 200 -10.72 -10.53 -5.87
#